data_AF-A0A2M7RVW5-F1
#
_entry.id   AF-A0A2M7RVW5-F1
#
_cell.length_a   1.000
_cell.length_b   1.000
_cell.length_c   1.000
_cell.angle_alpha   90.00
_cell.angle_beta   90.00
_cell.angle_gamma   90.00
#
_symmetry.space_group_name_H-M   'P 1'
#
loop_
_entity.id
_entity.type
_entity.pdbx_description
1 polymer ?
#
loop_
_entity_poly.entity_id
_entity_poly.type
_entity_poly.pdbx_seq_one_letter_code
_entity_poly.pdbx_strand_id
1 'polypeptide(L)' 'MLKYRLLTSEELRELEEEFKHFLIINQIYDDEWKLLNQQKSQKVEELIVLFSNLVIEKALKKIAFLEIITN' A
#
# COMPACT_ATOMS: atom_id res chain seq x y z
N MET A 1 -5.06 -10.36 -4.32
CA MET A 1 -6.24 -10.48 -3.45
C MET A 1 -6.05 -9.59 -2.23
N LEU A 2 -7.09 -8.89 -1.79
CA LEU A 2 -7.08 -8.06 -0.58
C LEU A 2 -6.92 -8.96 0.65
N LYS A 3 -5.88 -8.71 1.47
CA LYS A 3 -5.65 -9.45 2.73
C LYS A 3 -5.98 -8.59 3.94
N TYR A 4 -5.67 -7.31 3.86
CA TYR A 4 -5.99 -6.28 4.85
C TYR A 4 -6.80 -5.16 4.20
N ARG A 5 -7.29 -4.20 5.00
CA ARG A 5 -7.92 -2.99 4.42
C ARG A 5 -6.96 -2.24 3.50
N LEU A 6 -7.50 -1.43 2.60
CA LEU A 6 -6.71 -0.45 1.88
C LEU A 6 -6.19 0.63 2.83
N LEU A 7 -5.02 1.16 2.51
CA LEU A 7 -4.56 2.41 3.09
C LEU A 7 -5.50 3.55 2.68
N THR A 8 -5.77 4.45 3.62
CA THR A 8 -6.49 5.68 3.34
C THR A 8 -5.63 6.63 2.50
N SER A 9 -6.25 7.62 1.88
CA SER A 9 -5.51 8.63 1.10
C SER A 9 -4.48 9.39 1.95
N GLU A 10 -4.75 9.57 3.24
CA GLU A 10 -3.80 10.22 4.16
C GLU A 10 -2.60 9.31 4.43
N GLU A 11 -2.84 8.04 4.75
CA GLU A 11 -1.75 7.07 4.96
C GLU A 11 -0.90 6.86 3.70
N LEU A 12 -1.52 6.88 2.51
CA LEU A 12 -0.79 6.81 1.24
C LEU A 12 0.07 8.05 0.98
N ARG A 13 -0.39 9.23 1.41
CA ARG A 13 0.38 10.49 1.29
C ARG A 13 1.58 10.49 2.22
N GLU A 14 1.38 10.06 3.47
CA GLU A 14 2.47 9.92 4.44
C GLU A 14 3.52 8.87 4.02
N LEU A 15 3.10 7.87 3.22
CA LEU A 15 3.95 6.80 2.71
C LEU A 15 4.33 6.98 1.22
N GLU A 16 4.28 8.20 0.70
CA GLU A 16 4.49 8.48 -0.73
C GLU A 16 5.88 8.00 -1.19
N GLU A 17 6.92 8.24 -0.40
CA GLU A 17 8.29 7.85 -0.73
C GLU A 17 8.46 6.33 -0.73
N GLU A 18 7.92 5.62 0.26
CA GLU A 18 7.89 4.16 0.29
C GLU A 18 7.10 3.58 -0.89
N PHE A 19 6.01 4.25 -1.27
CA PHE A 19 5.21 3.85 -2.41
C PHE A 19 5.97 4.01 -3.73
N LYS A 20 6.70 5.11 -3.94
CA LYS A 20 7.59 5.29 -5.09
C LYS A 20 8.64 4.19 -5.17
N HIS A 21 9.32 3.88 -4.06
CA HIS A 21 10.28 2.79 -4.01
C HIS A 21 9.64 1.43 -4.33
N PHE A 22 8.44 1.18 -3.81
CA PHE A 22 7.68 -0.02 -4.11
C PHE A 22 7.37 -0.12 -5.62
N LEU A 23 6.94 0.96 -6.26
CA LEU A 23 6.69 0.97 -7.70
C LEU A 23 7.95 0.65 -8.50
N ILE A 24 9.09 1.27 -8.16
CA ILE A 24 10.39 1.01 -8.82
C ILE A 24 10.79 -0.47 -8.70
N ILE A 25 10.65 -1.08 -7.51
CA ILE A 25 10.94 -2.51 -7.30
C ILE A 25 10.03 -3.39 -8.16
N ASN A 26 8.78 -2.98 -8.38
CA ASN A 26 7.84 -3.65 -9.26
C ASN A 26 8.01 -3.25 -10.74
N GLN A 27 9.13 -2.60 -11.09
CA GLN A 27 9.49 -2.15 -12.45
C GLN A 27 8.50 -1.16 -13.06
N ILE A 28 7.81 -0.39 -12.22
CA ILE A 28 6.91 0.68 -12.64
C ILE A 28 7.59 2.02 -12.40
N TYR A 29 7.88 2.70 -13.49
CA TYR A 29 8.53 4.02 -13.50
C TYR A 29 7.51 5.14 -13.73
N ASP A 30 7.93 6.39 -13.56
CA ASP A 30 7.08 7.57 -13.59
C ASP A 30 6.10 7.65 -14.77
N ASP A 31 6.59 7.43 -16.00
CA ASP A 31 5.76 7.56 -17.20
C ASP A 31 4.71 6.44 -17.30
N GLU A 32 5.08 5.21 -16.93
CA GLU A 32 4.14 4.09 -16.88
C GLU A 32 3.09 4.33 -15.79
N TRP A 33 3.51 4.77 -14.59
CA TRP A 33 2.60 5.06 -13.49
C TRP A 33 1.57 6.13 -13.86
N LYS A 34 2.01 7.23 -14.49
CA LYS A 34 1.13 8.29 -14.98
C LYS A 34 0.10 7.75 -15.98
N LEU A 35 0.54 6.92 -16.92
CA LEU A 35 -0.35 6.30 -17.91
C LEU A 35 -1.39 5.39 -17.26
N LEU A 36 -0.94 4.50 -16.36
CA LEU A 36 -1.81 3.57 -15.64
C LEU A 36 -2.87 4.30 -14.80
N ASN A 37 -2.47 5.36 -14.10
CA ASN A 37 -3.37 6.18 -13.31
C ASN A 37 -4.38 6.96 -14.15
N GLN A 38 -3.94 7.56 -15.26
CA GLN A 38 -4.84 8.27 -16.16
C GLN A 38 -5.91 7.35 -16.75
N GLN A 39 -5.51 6.12 -17.08
CA GLN A 39 -6.41 5.10 -17.62
C GLN A 39 -7.29 4.43 -16.56
N LYS A 40 -7.08 4.73 -15.26
CA LYS A 40 -7.72 4.02 -14.14
C LYS A 40 -7.64 2.50 -14.31
N SER A 41 -6.46 2.01 -14.71
CA SER A 41 -6.25 0.60 -15.01
C SER A 41 -6.45 -0.25 -13.75
N GLN A 42 -6.99 -1.46 -13.91
CA GLN A 42 -7.07 -2.46 -12.84
C GLN A 42 -5.70 -2.70 -12.17
N LYS A 43 -4.60 -2.55 -12.93
CA LYS A 43 -3.23 -2.67 -12.41
C LYS A 43 -2.95 -1.66 -11.28
N VAL A 44 -3.52 -0.47 -11.33
CA VAL A 44 -3.40 0.55 -10.26
C VAL A 44 -4.04 0.04 -8.97
N GLU A 45 -5.26 -0.49 -9.06
CA GLU A 45 -5.97 -1.05 -7.91
C GLU A 45 -5.19 -2.22 -7.30
N GLU A 46 -4.63 -3.09 -8.14
CA GLU A 46 -3.80 -4.22 -7.71
C GLU A 46 -2.52 -3.78 -6.99
N LEU A 47 -1.86 -2.73 -7.47
CA LEU A 47 -0.66 -2.16 -6.83
C LEU A 47 -0.99 -1.55 -5.47
N ILE A 48 -2.10 -0.80 -5.37
CA ILE A 48 -2.56 -0.22 -4.09
C ILE A 48 -2.89 -1.32 -3.10
N VAL A 49 -3.56 -2.40 -3.54
CA VAL A 49 -3.85 -3.58 -2.72
C VAL A 49 -2.57 -4.24 -2.23
N LEU A 50 -1.61 -4.47 -3.13
CA LEU A 50 -0.36 -5.14 -2.80
C LEU A 50 0.48 -4.31 -1.80
N PHE A 51 0.57 -3.00 -2.03
CA PHE A 51 1.26 -2.09 -1.13
C PHE A 51 0.58 -2.02 0.25
N SER A 52 -0.74 -1.88 0.28
CA SER A 52 -1.52 -1.86 1.54
C SER A 52 -1.30 -3.14 2.34
N ASN A 53 -1.32 -4.29 1.67
CA ASN A 53 -1.07 -5.57 2.32
C ASN A 53 0.35 -5.62 2.92
N LEU A 54 1.36 -5.16 2.18
CA LEU A 54 2.75 -5.18 2.61
C LEU A 54 2.98 -4.29 3.84
N VAL A 55 2.44 -3.07 3.83
CA VAL A 55 2.59 -2.10 4.91
C VAL A 55 1.92 -2.61 6.19
N ILE A 56 0.67 -3.08 6.08
CA ILE A 56 -0.10 -3.55 7.24
C ILE A 56 0.51 -4.83 7.81
N GLU A 57 0.91 -5.79 6.96
CA GLU A 57 1.63 -6.99 7.40
C GLU A 57 2.90 -6.63 8.18
N LYS A 58 3.70 -5.68 7.65
CA LYS A 58 4.95 -5.23 8.29
C LYS A 58 4.66 -4.54 9.62
N ALA A 59 3.59 -3.75 9.71
CA ALA A 59 3.17 -3.10 10.95
C ALA A 59 2.74 -4.14 12.00
N LEU A 60 1.86 -5.08 11.63
CA LEU A 60 1.38 -6.14 12.52
C LEU A 60 2.51 -7.05 13.02
N LYS A 61 3.48 -7.38 12.17
CA LYS A 61 4.66 -8.17 12.57
C LYS A 61 5.55 -7.48 13.62
N LYS A 62 5.44 -6.17 13.79
CA LYS A 62 6.16 -5.42 14.82
C LYS A 62 5.39 -5.35 16.15
N ILE A 63 4.11 -5.72 16.15
CA ILE A 63 3.29 -5.72 17.37
C ILE A 63 3.60 -7.00 18.15
N ALA A 64 4.10 -6.85 19.38
CA ALA A 64 4.47 -7.98 20.23
C ALA A 64 3.25 -8.63 20.91
N PHE A 65 2.28 -7.81 21.32
CA PHE A 65 1.04 -8.27 21.95
C PHE A 65 -0.10 -7.28 21.67
N LEU A 66 -1.32 -7.79 21.73
CA LEU A 66 -2.54 -6.99 21.75
C LEU A 66 -3.12 -7.10 23.16
N GLU A 67 -3.30 -5.96 23.83
CA GLU A 67 -3.97 -5.89 25.11
C GLU A 67 -5.43 -5.48 24.90
N ILE A 68 -6.35 -6.26 25.46
CA ILE A 68 -7.78 -5.95 25.44
C ILE A 68 -8.14 -5.50 26.86
N ILE A 69 -8.51 -4.23 27.00
CA ILE A 69 -8.98 -3.65 28.26
C ILE A 69 -10.50 -3.67 28.26
N THR A 70 -11.09 -4.38 29.22
CA THR A 70 -12.55 -4.43 29.45
C THR A 70 -12.86 -3.83 30.83
N ASN A 71 -13.89 -2.97 30.90
CA ASN A 71 -14.44 -2.43 32.15
C ASN A 71 -15.30 -3.47 32.89
#